data_AF-A0A933J8A9-F1
#
_entry.id   AF-A0A933J8A9-F1
#
_cell.length_a   1.000
_cell.length_b   1.000
_cell.length_c   1.000
_cell.angle_alpha   90.00
_cell.angle_beta   90.00
_cell.angle_gamma   90.00
#
_symmetry.space_group_name_H-M   'P 1'
#
loop_
_entity.id
_entity.type
_entity.pdbx_description
1 polymer ?
#
loop_
_entity_poly.entity_id
_entity_poly.type
_entity_poly.pdbx_seq_one_letter_code
_entity_poly.pdbx_strand_id
1 'polypeptide(L)'
;MSFDEYVARHLKANKDVNERDFRKRLRETVAAKNSGCLCGCGNPIWAVGSAVAGHMCFSCITGESDPSGDFEIDETLERSRHEDKSGHER
;
A
#
# COMPACT_ATOMS: atom_id res chain seq x y z
N MET A 1 9.11 -1.02 -6.77
CA MET A 1 8.13 -1.88 -7.47
C MET A 1 7.08 -1.00 -8.13
N SER A 2 7.02 -1.03 -9.46
CA SER A 2 6.01 -0.27 -10.21
C SER A 2 4.61 -0.88 -10.08
N PHE A 3 3.57 -0.11 -10.40
CA PHE A 3 2.19 -0.59 -10.38
C PHE A 3 1.98 -1.82 -11.26
N ASP A 4 2.39 -1.76 -12.53
CA ASP A 4 2.17 -2.85 -13.48
C ASP A 4 3.02 -4.09 -13.16
N GLU A 5 4.23 -3.90 -12.63
CA GLU A 5 5.08 -5.01 -12.18
C GLU A 5 4.43 -5.77 -11.03
N TYR A 6 3.83 -5.06 -10.06
CA TYR A 6 3.11 -5.69 -8.97
C TYR A 6 1.84 -6.42 -9.46
N VAL A 7 1.09 -5.81 -10.38
CA VAL A 7 -0.09 -6.46 -11.00
C VAL A 7 0.30 -7.76 -11.68
N ALA A 8 1.35 -7.75 -12.51
CA ALA A 8 1.82 -8.95 -13.19
C ALA A 8 2.25 -10.04 -12.19
N ARG A 9 2.96 -9.66 -11.11
CA ARG A 9 3.36 -10.58 -10.04
C ARG A 9 2.15 -11.19 -9.32
N HIS A 10 1.16 -10.38 -8.97
CA HIS A 10 -0.04 -10.81 -8.25
C HIS A 10 -0.86 -11.80 -9.09
N LEU A 11 -1.06 -11.53 -10.39
CA LEU A 11 -1.78 -12.42 -11.32
C LEU A 11 -0.99 -13.70 -11.67
N LYS A 12 0.35 -13.66 -11.53
CA LYS A 12 1.16 -14.86 -11.65
C LYS A 12 0.90 -15.83 -10.49
N ALA A 13 0.75 -15.31 -9.27
CA ALA A 13 0.51 -16.07 -8.06
C ALA A 13 -0.96 -16.46 -7.85
N ASN A 14 -1.91 -15.63 -8.29
CA ASN A 14 -3.35 -15.80 -8.08
C ASN A 14 -4.08 -15.86 -9.43
N LYS A 15 -4.28 -17.08 -9.96
CA LYS A 15 -4.80 -17.31 -11.32
C LYS A 15 -6.30 -17.09 -11.48
N ASP A 16 -7.01 -17.09 -10.37
CA ASP A 16 -8.45 -16.88 -10.24
C ASP A 16 -8.82 -15.40 -10.10
N VAL A 17 -7.84 -14.53 -9.82
CA VAL A 17 -8.08 -13.09 -9.68
C VAL A 17 -8.34 -12.45 -11.04
N ASN A 18 -9.46 -11.74 -11.14
CA ASN A 18 -9.76 -10.91 -12.30
C ASN A 18 -8.82 -9.70 -12.36
N GLU A 19 -8.03 -9.59 -13.44
CA GLU A 19 -7.06 -8.50 -13.63
C GLU A 19 -7.70 -7.11 -13.56
N ARG A 20 -8.83 -6.90 -14.24
CA ARG A 20 -9.48 -5.60 -14.30
C ARG A 20 -9.92 -5.15 -12.90
N ASP A 21 -10.55 -6.05 -12.17
CA ASP A 21 -11.08 -5.73 -10.84
C ASP A 21 -9.93 -5.55 -9.83
N PHE A 22 -8.86 -6.33 -9.96
CA PHE A 22 -7.65 -6.16 -9.14
C PHE A 22 -6.95 -4.83 -9.40
N ARG A 23 -6.72 -4.48 -10.68
CA ARG A 23 -6.16 -3.17 -11.07
C ARG A 23 -7.00 -2.03 -10.52
N LYS A 24 -8.33 -2.13 -10.58
CA LYS A 24 -9.24 -1.12 -10.03
C LYS A 24 -9.04 -0.96 -8.53
N ARG A 25 -9.09 -2.04 -7.75
CA ARG A 25 -8.88 -1.99 -6.29
C ARG A 25 -7.49 -1.46 -5.92
N LEU A 26 -6.44 -1.92 -6.61
CA LEU A 26 -5.08 -1.47 -6.35
C LEU A 26 -4.91 0.03 -6.67
N ARG A 27 -5.52 0.54 -7.74
CA ARG A 27 -5.48 1.96 -8.08
C ARG A 27 -6.21 2.81 -7.03
N GLU A 28 -7.36 2.32 -6.55
CA GLU A 28 -8.12 2.95 -5.47
C GLU A 28 -7.30 3.05 -4.19
N THR A 29 -6.58 2.00 -3.80
CA THR A 29 -5.77 2.01 -2.58
C THR A 29 -4.48 2.83 -2.71
N VAL A 30 -3.85 2.85 -3.88
CA VAL A 30 -2.73 3.78 -4.17
C VAL A 30 -3.21 5.23 -4.05
N ALA A 31 -4.35 5.57 -4.65
CA ALA A 31 -4.92 6.91 -4.54
C ALA A 31 -5.30 7.28 -3.10
N ALA A 32 -5.93 6.36 -2.37
CA ALA A 32 -6.29 6.55 -0.97
C ALA A 32 -5.06 6.75 -0.07
N LYS A 33 -4.00 5.97 -0.27
CA LYS A 33 -2.74 6.17 0.46
C LYS A 33 -2.13 7.53 0.13
N ASN A 34 -2.14 7.90 -1.16
CA ASN A 34 -1.64 9.19 -1.63
C ASN A 34 -2.48 10.40 -1.18
N SER A 35 -3.73 10.21 -0.78
CA SER A 35 -4.53 11.25 -0.13
C SER A 35 -4.38 11.29 1.40
N GLY A 36 -3.56 10.41 1.99
CA GLY A 36 -3.33 10.34 3.43
C GLY A 36 -4.36 9.51 4.19
N CYS A 37 -5.04 8.58 3.52
CA CYS A 37 -5.95 7.64 4.19
C CYS A 37 -5.20 6.81 5.25
N LEU A 38 -5.79 6.72 6.44
CA LEU A 38 -5.25 5.99 7.58
C LEU A 38 -6.10 4.75 7.87
N CYS A 39 -5.43 3.72 8.38
CA CYS A 39 -6.07 2.58 9.02
C CYS A 39 -6.79 3.04 10.30
N GLY A 40 -7.76 2.25 10.79
CA GLY A 40 -8.43 2.50 12.06
C GLY A 40 -7.50 2.57 13.28
N CYS A 41 -6.28 2.01 13.19
CA CYS A 41 -5.25 2.14 14.22
C CYS A 41 -4.43 3.44 14.15
N GLY A 42 -4.62 4.27 13.12
CA GLY A 42 -3.93 5.54 12.92
C GLY A 42 -2.71 5.49 11.98
N ASN A 43 -2.21 4.31 11.61
CA ASN A 43 -1.09 4.19 10.68
C ASN A 43 -1.55 4.40 9.22
N PRO A 44 -0.66 4.91 8.32
CA PRO A 44 -0.94 4.94 6.89
C PRO A 44 -1.31 3.54 6.36
N ILE A 45 -2.28 3.49 5.45
CA ILE A 45 -2.66 2.22 4.82
C ILE A 45 -1.49 1.66 4.00
N TRP A 46 -1.44 0.33 3.86
CA TRP A 46 -0.46 -0.36 3.02
C TRP A 46 -1.12 -0.70 1.69
N ALA A 47 -0.72 -0.05 0.59
CA ALA A 47 -1.57 0.01 -0.61
C ALA A 47 -1.78 -1.36 -1.26
N VAL A 48 -0.71 -2.15 -1.35
CA VAL A 48 -0.78 -3.50 -1.92
C VAL A 48 -1.62 -4.46 -1.08
N GLY A 49 -1.46 -4.44 0.25
CA GLY A 49 -2.27 -5.27 1.15
C GLY A 49 -3.72 -4.81 1.19
N SER A 50 -3.93 -3.49 1.15
CA SER A 50 -5.26 -2.89 1.17
C SER A 50 -6.11 -3.23 -0.04
N ALA A 51 -5.49 -3.51 -1.18
CA ALA A 51 -6.19 -3.93 -2.41
C ALA A 51 -6.92 -5.27 -2.25
N VAL A 52 -6.56 -6.04 -1.21
CA VAL A 52 -7.11 -7.36 -0.88
C VAL A 52 -7.87 -7.33 0.44
N ALA A 53 -7.32 -6.67 1.47
CA ALA A 53 -7.83 -6.72 2.84
C ALA A 53 -8.67 -5.49 3.24
N GLY A 54 -8.91 -4.54 2.34
CA GLY A 54 -9.53 -3.25 2.67
C GLY A 54 -8.51 -2.28 3.26
N HIS A 55 -8.90 -1.00 3.45
CA HIS A 55 -8.02 0.12 3.84
C HIS A 55 -7.35 -0.06 5.23
N MET A 56 -6.39 -0.99 5.32
CA MET A 56 -5.67 -1.36 6.53
C MET A 56 -4.17 -1.15 6.34
N CYS A 57 -3.48 -0.87 7.45
CA CYS A 57 -2.03 -0.75 7.45
C CYS A 57 -1.37 -2.13 7.46
N PHE A 58 -0.06 -2.16 7.16
CA PHE A 58 0.74 -3.37 7.15
C PHE A 58 0.56 -4.18 8.44
N SER A 59 0.78 -3.55 9.60
CA SER A 59 0.71 -4.24 10.90
C SER A 59 -0.67 -4.81 11.23
N CYS A 60 -1.76 -4.16 10.80
CA CYS A 60 -3.10 -4.72 10.99
C CYS A 60 -3.39 -5.90 10.06
N ILE A 61 -2.72 -5.97 8.90
CA ILE A 61 -2.88 -7.06 7.93
C ILE A 61 -2.00 -8.26 8.30
N THR A 62 -0.73 -8.03 8.62
CA THR A 62 0.27 -9.09 8.81
C THR A 62 0.53 -9.44 10.27
N GLY A 63 0.24 -8.53 11.20
CA GLY A 63 0.69 -8.63 12.58
C GLY A 63 2.16 -8.25 12.80
N GLU A 64 2.85 -7.79 11.75
CA GLU A 64 4.27 -7.43 11.79
C GLU A 64 4.48 -5.90 11.87
N SER A 65 5.63 -5.48 12.39
CA SER A 65 5.92 -4.06 12.60
C SER A 65 6.82 -3.44 11.52
N ASP A 66 7.55 -4.25 10.75
CA ASP A 66 8.54 -3.78 9.76
C ASP A 66 8.14 -4.18 8.34
N PRO A 67 7.69 -3.23 7.49
CA PRO A 67 7.31 -3.49 6.11
C PRO A 67 8.49 -3.44 5.13
N SER A 68 9.74 -3.23 5.58
CA SER A 68 10.87 -2.98 4.68
C SER A 68 11.24 -4.15 3.76
N GLY A 69 10.90 -5.38 4.17
CA GLY A 69 11.05 -6.60 3.36
C GLY A 69 9.88 -6.89 2.41
N ASP A 70 8.81 -6.11 2.50
CA ASP A 70 7.55 -6.38 1.81
C ASP A 70 7.34 -5.49 0.58
N PHE A 71 6.43 -5.93 -0.29
CA PHE A 71 6.09 -5.18 -1.48
C PHE A 71 5.34 -3.90 -1.13
N GLU A 72 5.60 -2.83 -1.87
CA GLU A 72 4.77 -1.63 -1.89
C GLU A 72 4.92 -0.94 -3.25
N ILE A 73 3.93 -0.13 -3.65
CA ILE A 73 4.00 0.63 -4.91
C ILE A 73 4.86 1.89 -4.75
N ASP A 74 5.83 2.07 -5.64
CA ASP A 74 6.79 3.21 -5.61
C ASP A 74 6.08 4.56 -5.57
N GLU A 75 4.96 4.70 -6.30
CA GLU A 75 4.10 5.89 -6.33
C GLU A 75 3.62 6.34 -4.94
N THR A 76 3.67 5.45 -3.94
CA THR A 76 3.23 5.73 -2.57
C THR A 76 4.36 6.06 -1.60
N LEU A 77 5.62 5.81 -1.98
CA LEU A 77 6.79 6.00 -1.12
C LEU A 77 7.27 7.46 -1.13
N GLU A 78 7.01 8.19 -2.21
CA GLU A 78 7.50 9.56 -2.39
C GLU A 78 6.83 10.57 -1.43
N ARG A 79 5.65 10.28 -0.89
CA ARG A 79 5.00 11.11 0.15
C ARG A 79 5.45 10.78 1.57
N SER A 80 5.80 9.53 1.87
CA SER A 80 6.27 9.14 3.21
C SER A 80 7.59 9.80 3.61
N ARG A 81 8.42 10.21 2.63
CA ARG A 81 9.70 10.89 2.87
C ARG A 81 9.57 12.37 3.21
N HIS A 82 8.41 12.98 2.98
CA HIS A 82 8.16 14.40 3.26
C HIS A 82 7.62 14.64 4.67
N GLU A 83 6.92 13.68 5.28
CA GLU A 83 6.46 13.78 6.67
C GLU A 83 7.60 13.55 7.69
N ASP A 84 8.68 12.88 7.29
CA ASP A 84 9.85 12.63 8.16
C ASP A 84 10.67 13.90 8.47
N LYS A 85 10.54 14.97 7.65
CA LYS A 85 11.32 16.21 7.78
C LYS A 85 10.68 17.33 8.61
N SER A 86 9.49 17.12 9.20
CA SER A 86 8.79 18.18 9.95
C SER A 86 8.93 18.08 11.48
N GLY A 87 9.81 17.22 11.99
CA GLY A 87 9.87 16.88 13.42
C GLY A 87 11.22 17.09 14.11
N HIS A 88 11.91 18.21 13.91
CA HIS A 88 12.95 18.65 14.85
C HIS A 88 13.10 20.18 14.89
N GLU A 89 13.19 20.72 16.11
CA GLU A 89 13.58 22.07 16.55
C GLU A 89 12.46 23.14 16.72
N ARG A 90 11.90 23.18 17.94
CA ARG A 90 12.12 24.30 18.87
C ARG A 90 12.52 23.77 20.24
#